data_AF-A0A8J3MKE7-F1
#
_entry.id   AF-A0A8J3MKE7-F1
#
_cell.length_a   1.000
_cell.length_b   1.000
_cell.length_c   1.000
_cell.angle_alpha   90.00
_cell.angle_beta   90.00
_cell.angle_gamma   90.00
#
_symmetry.space_group_name_H-M   'P 1'
#
loop_
_entity.id
_entity.type
_entity.pdbx_description
1 polymer ?
#
loop_
_entity_poly.entity_id
_entity_poly.type
_entity_poly.pdbx_seq_one_letter_code
_entity_poly.pdbx_strand_id
1 'polypeptide(L)' 'MFWRRRKPAGQWVVVVSRIRPLDPNGGGRDELRWPEQRDAVHSLDSRSAADDMAGRLRSDNSVQNGRQRIKVLFTGH' A
#
# COMPACT_ATOMS: atom_id res chain seq x y z
N MET A 1 -26.99 -23.60 -19.39
CA MET A 1 -27.15 -22.26 -18.78
C MET A 1 -25.89 -21.99 -17.95
N PHE A 2 -24.92 -21.24 -18.49
CA PHE A 2 -23.62 -21.03 -17.83
C PHE A 2 -23.66 -19.72 -17.03
N TRP A 3 -23.73 -19.82 -15.70
CA TRP A 3 -23.55 -18.66 -14.83
C TRP A 3 -22.07 -18.31 -14.77
N ARG A 4 -21.65 -17.28 -15.52
CA ARG A 4 -20.36 -16.61 -15.28
C ARG A 4 -20.45 -15.92 -13.93
N ARG A 5 -19.81 -16.50 -12.91
CA ARG A 5 -19.53 -15.83 -11.64
C ARG A 5 -18.67 -14.61 -11.96
N ARG A 6 -19.25 -13.41 -12.05
CA ARG A 6 -18.46 -12.18 -12.13
C ARG A 6 -17.64 -12.14 -10.84
N LYS A 7 -16.30 -12.09 -10.96
CA LYS A 7 -15.48 -11.72 -9.81
C LYS A 7 -15.94 -10.33 -9.34
N PRO A 8 -16.02 -10.09 -8.01
CA PRO A 8 -16.27 -8.74 -7.53
C PRO A 8 -15.28 -7.78 -8.21
N ALA A 9 -15.75 -6.63 -8.67
CA ALA A 9 -15.02 -5.68 -9.52
C ALA A 9 -13.95 -4.90 -8.74
N GLY A 10 -13.22 -5.59 -7.86
CA GLY A 10 -12.17 -5.01 -7.06
C GLY A 10 -11.07 -6.00 -6.70
N GLN A 11 -9.96 -5.45 -6.26
CA GLN A 11 -8.75 -6.17 -5.87
C GLN A 11 -8.16 -5.55 -4.62
N TRP A 12 -7.41 -6.35 -3.88
CA TRP A 12 -6.60 -5.86 -2.78
C TRP A 12 -5.26 -5.38 -3.32
N VAL A 13 -4.76 -4.28 -2.76
CA VAL A 13 -3.53 -3.65 -3.20
C VAL A 13 -2.66 -3.39 -1.99
N VAL A 14 -1.41 -3.86 -2.03
CA VAL A 14 -0.38 -3.54 -1.04
C VAL A 14 0.57 -2.52 -1.67
N VAL A 15 0.63 -1.33 -1.08
CA VAL A 15 1.49 -0.23 -1.53
C VAL A 15 2.65 -0.08 -0.56
N VAL A 16 3.88 -0.13 -1.08
CA VAL A 16 5.10 0.24 -0.36
C VAL A 16 5.51 1.62 -0.82
N SER A 17 5.68 2.55 0.13
CA SER A 17 6.04 3.94 -0.16
C SER A 17 7.13 4.43 0.76
N ARG A 18 8.03 5.28 0.23
CA ARG A 18 9.07 5.95 1.01
C ARG A 18 8.44 7.01 1.89
N ILE A 19 8.73 6.91 3.19
CA ILE A 19 8.40 7.93 4.16
C ILE A 19 9.37 9.09 3.95
N ARG A 20 8.82 10.28 3.66
CA ARG A 20 9.61 11.50 3.63
C ARG A 20 9.84 11.99 5.06
N PRO A 21 11.05 12.51 5.38
CA PRO A 21 11.24 13.28 6.60
C PRO A 21 10.19 14.39 6.70
N LEU A 22 9.83 14.77 7.92
CA LEU A 22 9.06 16.01 8.11
C LEU A 22 9.90 17.19 7.58
N ASP A 23 9.24 18.23 7.07
CA ASP A 23 9.95 19.44 6.68
C ASP A 23 10.71 19.96 7.92
N PRO A 24 12.03 20.16 7.85
CA PRO A 24 12.80 20.68 8.97
C PRO A 24 12.33 22.06 9.44
N ASN A 25 11.57 22.79 8.62
CA ASN A 25 10.95 24.08 8.95
C ASN A 25 9.54 23.96 9.53
N GLY A 26 9.08 22.76 9.90
CA GLY A 26 7.81 22.56 10.61
C GLY A 26 6.56 22.52 9.72
N GLY A 27 6.72 22.56 8.40
CA GLY A 27 5.64 22.25 7.46
C GLY A 27 5.27 20.76 7.57
N GLY A 28 4.01 20.46 7.87
CA GLY A 28 3.50 19.09 7.85
C GLY A 28 3.66 18.41 6.48
N ARG A 29 3.22 17.16 6.37
CA ARG A 29 3.24 16.44 5.09
C ARG A 29 2.07 16.89 4.21
N ASP A 30 2.35 17.70 3.20
CA ASP A 30 1.42 17.99 2.11
C ASP A 30 1.52 16.92 1.02
N GLU A 31 0.60 15.96 1.03
CA GLU A 31 0.52 14.87 0.05
C GLU A 31 -0.08 15.33 -1.30
N LEU A 32 -0.73 16.50 -1.36
CA LEU A 32 -1.27 17.07 -2.60
C LEU A 32 -0.14 17.72 -3.41
N ARG A 33 0.69 18.52 -2.73
CA ARG A 33 1.80 19.23 -3.35
C ARG A 33 3.00 18.31 -3.57
N TRP A 34 3.29 17.44 -2.60
CA TRP A 34 4.41 16.50 -2.65
C TRP A 34 3.95 15.07 -2.28
N PRO A 35 3.35 14.35 -3.23
CA PRO A 35 2.87 12.99 -2.98
C PRO A 35 4.04 12.08 -2.59
N GLU A 36 3.81 11.19 -1.65
CA GLU A 36 4.80 10.16 -1.34
C GLU A 36 5.13 9.27 -2.56
N GLN A 37 6.42 8.96 -2.69
CA GLN A 37 6.90 8.07 -3.75
C GLN A 37 6.55 6.63 -3.42
N ARG A 38 5.88 5.97 -4.36
CA ARG A 38 5.51 4.56 -4.30
C ARG A 38 6.60 3.75 -4.98
N ASP A 39 7.25 2.88 -4.21
CA ASP A 39 8.33 2.04 -4.73
C ASP A 39 7.80 0.73 -5.31
N ALA A 40 6.72 0.20 -4.71
CA ALA A 40 6.08 -1.02 -5.17
C ALA A 40 4.57 -1.00 -4.93
N VAL A 41 3.85 -1.67 -5.82
CA VAL A 41 2.40 -1.89 -5.75
C VAL A 41 2.12 -3.34 -6.12
N HIS A 42 1.53 -4.10 -5.21
CA HIS A 42 1.18 -5.51 -5.41
C HIS A 42 -0.34 -5.65 -5.44
N SER A 43 -0.88 -6.24 -6.51
CA SER A 43 -2.31 -6.53 -6.62
C SER A 43 -2.59 -7.98 -6.25
N LEU A 44 -3.60 -8.19 -5.43
CA LEU A 44 -3.94 -9.46 -4.80
C LEU A 44 -5.45 -9.69 -4.85
N ASP A 45 -5.85 -10.95 -4.93
CA ASP A 45 -7.25 -11.34 -5.15
C ASP A 45 -8.07 -11.43 -3.85
N SER A 46 -7.41 -11.38 -2.69
CA SER A 46 -8.04 -11.57 -1.39
C SER A 46 -7.35 -10.74 -0.31
N ARG A 47 -8.12 -10.43 0.75
CA ARG A 47 -7.62 -9.70 1.91
C ARG A 47 -6.51 -10.46 2.63
N SER A 48 -6.71 -11.77 2.81
CA SER A 48 -5.73 -12.65 3.48
C SER A 48 -4.38 -12.61 2.78
N ALA A 49 -4.36 -12.74 1.44
CA ALA A 49 -3.11 -12.66 0.68
C ALA A 49 -2.42 -11.29 0.86
N ALA A 50 -3.20 -10.22 0.92
CA ALA A 50 -2.68 -8.87 1.15
C ALA A 50 -2.12 -8.68 2.55
N ASP A 51 -2.79 -9.20 3.57
CA ASP A 51 -2.34 -9.16 4.96
C ASP A 51 -1.07 -10.02 5.14
N ASP A 52 -0.99 -11.19 4.52
CA ASP A 52 0.20 -12.05 4.53
C ASP A 52 1.40 -11.37 3.86
N MET A 53 1.18 -10.74 2.70
CA MET A 53 2.22 -9.99 2.00
C MET A 53 2.69 -8.79 2.83
N ALA A 54 1.76 -8.03 3.41
CA ALA A 54 2.09 -6.93 4.30
C ALA A 54 2.87 -7.42 5.53
N GLY A 55 2.51 -8.57 6.10
CA GLY A 55 3.22 -9.20 7.20
C GLY A 55 4.67 -9.53 6.85
N ARG A 56 4.92 -10.08 5.66
CA ARG A 56 6.29 -10.36 5.18
C ARG A 56 7.10 -9.07 4.95
N LEU A 57 6.48 -8.06 4.35
CA LEU A 57 7.12 -6.78 4.07
C LEU A 57 7.43 -5.98 5.35
N ARG A 58 6.66 -6.17 6.42
CA ARG A 58 6.93 -5.51 7.72
C ARG A 58 8.29 -5.86 8.29
N SER A 59 8.82 -7.03 7.99
CA SER A 59 10.14 -7.46 8.47
C SER A 59 11.30 -6.78 7.71
N ASP A 60 11.03 -6.00 6.67
CA ASP A 60 12.06 -5.24 5.95
C ASP A 60 12.66 -4.13 6.83
N ASN A 61 13.99 -4.02 6.83
CA ASN A 61 14.72 -3.03 7.62
C ASN A 61 14.31 -1.58 7.30
N SER A 62 13.92 -1.28 6.07
CA SER A 62 13.47 0.06 5.67
C SER A 62 12.13 0.41 6.32
N VAL A 63 11.26 -0.57 6.51
CA VAL A 63 9.98 -0.40 7.19
C VAL A 63 10.18 -0.27 8.70
N GLN A 64 11.01 -1.15 9.29
CA GLN A 64 11.34 -1.11 10.73
C GLN A 64 12.03 0.21 11.14
N ASN A 65 12.89 0.75 10.29
CA ASN A 65 13.57 2.02 10.54
C ASN A 65 12.75 3.26 10.14
N GLY A 66 11.46 3.10 9.83
CA GLY A 66 10.58 4.23 9.49
C GLY A 66 10.96 4.98 8.20
N ARG A 67 11.68 4.31 7.28
CA ARG A 67 12.02 4.85 5.95
C ARG A 67 10.98 4.49 4.89
N GLN A 68 10.21 3.42 5.12
CA GLN A 68 9.12 2.99 4.26
C GLN A 68 7.85 2.71 5.06
N ARG A 69 6.68 2.92 4.44
CA ARG A 69 5.36 2.57 4.96
C ARG A 69 4.66 1.60 4.01
N ILE A 70 3.89 0.69 4.61
CA ILE A 70 3.05 -0.28 3.91
C ILE A 70 1.59 0.14 4.10
N LYS A 71 0.83 0.23 3.00
CA LYS A 71 -0.62 0.44 3.03
C LYS A 71 -1.31 -0.73 2.35
N VAL A 72 -2.31 -1.31 3.02
CA VAL A 72 -3.20 -2.30 2.42
C VAL A 72 -4.50 -1.59 2.07
N LEU A 73 -4.90 -1.66 0.82
CA LEU A 73 -6.06 -0.96 0.26
C LEU A 73 -6.94 -1.96 -0.49
N PHE A 74 -8.24 -1.71 -0.54
CA PHE A 74 -9.12 -2.38 -1.49
C PHE A 74 -9.47 -1.37 -2.59
N THR A 75 -9.28 -1.76 -3.85
CA THR A 75 -9.65 -0.96 -5.01
C THR A 75 -10.79 -1.66 -5.72
N GLY A 76 -12.01 -1.16 -5.59
CA GLY A 76 -13.23 -1.66 -6.24
C GLY A 76 -14.36 -0.67 -6.04
N HIS A 77 -15.36 -0.72 -6.92
CA HIS A 77 -16.57 0.10 -6.85
C HIS A 77 -17.74 -0.66 -6.23
#